data_AF-A0AAF0U5E7-F1
#
_entry.id   AF-A0AAF0U5E7-F1
#
_cell.length_a   1.000
_cell.length_b   1.000
_cell.length_c   1.000
_cell.angle_alpha   90.00
_cell.angle_beta   90.00
_cell.angle_gamma   90.00
#
_symmetry.space_group_name_H-M   'P 1'
#
loop_
_entity.id
_entity.type
_entity.pdbx_description
1 polymer ?
#
loop_
_entity_poly.entity_id
_entity_poly.type
_entity_poly.pdbx_seq_one_letter_code
_entity_poly.pdbx_strand_id
1 'polypeptide(L)'
;MIREFWRLALTTELEEIVKNEEAAWRQRSRAVWLRQGDMNTNFFHKVVNSHRRVNTIDKIKVREERPELEMRECPMIDEDDNNQLMASFEAQELLECIKACARDKHPGPDGFSMAFFRQCWDIIKTELVAAVQNFYVEGVFEKSINATFVTLIPKKTGAEELNDF
;
A
#
# COMPACT_ATOMS: atom_id res chain seq x y z
N MET A 1 -31.50 16.17 -30.88
CA MET A 1 -30.44 16.87 -31.62
C MET A 1 -29.43 17.56 -30.69
N ILE A 2 -29.81 18.56 -29.90
CA ILE A 2 -28.86 19.32 -29.04
C ILE A 2 -28.21 18.47 -27.94
N ARG A 3 -28.97 17.59 -27.27
CA ARG A 3 -28.42 16.73 -26.20
C ARG A 3 -27.38 15.71 -26.68
N GLU A 4 -27.55 15.18 -27.89
CA GLU A 4 -26.57 14.24 -28.45
C GLU A 4 -25.30 14.94 -28.91
N PHE A 5 -25.43 16.17 -29.43
CA PHE A 5 -24.27 16.99 -29.77
C PHE A 5 -23.41 17.28 -28.54
N TRP A 6 -24.01 17.71 -27.43
CA TRP A 6 -23.28 17.94 -26.18
C TRP A 6 -22.68 16.66 -25.61
N ARG A 7 -23.40 15.54 -25.70
CA ARG A 7 -22.88 14.24 -25.26
C ARG A 7 -21.64 13.86 -26.06
N LEU A 8 -21.66 14.02 -27.39
CA LEU A 8 -20.54 13.71 -28.27
C LEU A 8 -19.35 14.66 -28.04
N ALA A 9 -19.63 15.94 -27.83
CA ALA A 9 -18.60 16.94 -27.52
C ALA A 9 -17.90 16.62 -26.19
N LEU A 10 -18.67 16.34 -25.13
CA LEU A 10 -18.15 15.95 -23.82
C LEU A 10 -17.35 14.65 -23.86
N THR A 11 -17.79 13.65 -24.62
CA THR A 11 -17.01 12.39 -24.74
C THR A 11 -15.70 12.61 -25.46
N THR A 12 -15.68 13.46 -26.49
CA THR A 12 -14.46 13.76 -27.26
C THR A 12 -13.45 14.51 -26.38
N GLU A 13 -13.92 15.50 -25.63
CA GLU A 13 -13.09 16.27 -24.70
C GLU A 13 -12.53 15.37 -23.58
N LEU A 14 -13.34 14.44 -23.05
CA LEU A 14 -12.90 13.49 -22.04
C LEU A 14 -11.81 12.54 -22.58
N GLU A 15 -11.97 12.03 -23.80
CA GLU A 15 -10.98 11.18 -24.45
C GLU A 15 -9.65 11.90 -24.68
N GLU A 16 -9.70 13.19 -25.02
CA GLU A 16 -8.52 14.02 -25.23
C GLU A 16 -7.78 14.29 -23.92
N ILE A 17 -8.51 14.60 -22.84
CA ILE A 17 -7.94 14.79 -21.49
C ILE A 17 -7.25 13.49 -21.02
N VAL A 18 -7.90 12.33 -21.18
CA VAL A 18 -7.32 11.03 -20.80
C VAL A 18 -6.03 10.74 -21.57
N LYS A 19 -6.00 11.00 -22.89
CA LYS A 19 -4.78 10.83 -23.70
C LYS A 19 -3.66 11.75 -23.24
N ASN A 20 -3.98 13.00 -22.89
CA ASN A 20 -3.01 13.99 -22.42
C ASN A 20 -2.47 13.63 -21.02
N GLU A 21 -3.31 13.18 -20.09
CA GLU A 21 -2.87 12.66 -18.80
C GLU A 21 -1.98 11.43 -18.97
N GLU A 22 -2.37 10.48 -19.81
CA GLU A 22 -1.59 9.27 -20.08
C GLU A 22 -0.20 9.61 -20.67
N ALA A 23 -0.13 10.59 -21.58
CA ALA A 23 1.14 11.09 -22.11
C ALA A 23 2.00 11.79 -21.03
N ALA A 24 1.38 12.59 -20.16
CA ALA A 24 2.06 13.25 -19.04
C ALA A 24 2.61 12.23 -18.04
N TRP A 25 1.84 11.19 -17.70
CA TRP A 25 2.28 10.09 -16.84
C TRP A 25 3.41 9.28 -17.49
N ARG A 26 3.40 9.05 -18.81
CA ARG A 26 4.51 8.41 -19.53
C ARG A 26 5.80 9.24 -19.50
N GLN A 27 5.70 10.57 -19.61
CA GLN A 27 6.87 11.45 -19.49
C GLN A 27 7.40 11.52 -18.05
N ARG A 28 6.52 11.71 -17.06
CA ARG A 28 6.90 11.79 -15.63
C ARG A 28 7.50 10.49 -15.11
N SER A 29 7.07 9.34 -15.63
CA SER A 29 7.52 8.02 -15.14
C SER A 29 8.85 7.53 -15.72
N ARG A 30 9.52 8.27 -16.61
CA ARG A 30 10.72 7.80 -17.35
C ARG A 30 10.49 6.37 -17.86
N ALA A 31 9.51 6.21 -18.75
CA ALA A 31 8.86 4.98 -19.22
C ALA A 31 9.73 3.72 -19.47
N VAL A 32 11.05 3.84 -19.61
CA VAL A 32 11.98 2.70 -19.64
C VAL A 32 12.06 1.99 -18.28
N TRP A 33 12.06 2.73 -17.17
CA TRP A 33 12.16 2.15 -15.82
C TRP A 33 10.91 1.35 -15.45
N LEU A 34 9.71 1.85 -15.78
CA LEU A 34 8.47 1.14 -15.49
C LEU A 34 8.30 -0.15 -16.32
N ARG A 35 8.83 -0.20 -17.55
CA ARG A 35 8.77 -1.39 -18.43
C ARG A 35 9.90 -2.39 -18.21
N GLN A 36 11.10 -1.95 -17.83
CA GLN A 36 12.30 -2.81 -17.71
C GLN A 36 12.78 -3.01 -16.28
N GLY A 37 12.39 -2.16 -15.35
CA GLY A 37 12.78 -2.21 -13.94
C GLY A 37 11.89 -3.11 -13.09
N ASP A 38 10.62 -3.30 -13.47
CA ASP A 38 9.70 -4.22 -12.78
C ASP A 38 9.80 -5.66 -13.32
N MET A 39 10.27 -5.81 -14.56
CA MET A 39 10.71 -7.10 -15.07
C MET A 39 12.11 -7.40 -14.55
N ASN A 40 12.36 -8.65 -14.13
CA ASN A 40 13.63 -9.14 -13.60
C ASN A 40 14.73 -9.24 -14.69
N THR A 41 14.92 -8.16 -15.45
CA THR A 41 15.75 -8.10 -16.65
C THR A 41 17.22 -7.94 -16.31
N ASN A 42 18.11 -8.31 -17.25
CA ASN A 42 19.55 -8.08 -17.13
C ASN A 42 19.87 -6.58 -16.87
N PHE A 43 19.06 -5.66 -17.40
CA PHE A 43 19.18 -4.23 -17.12
C PHE A 43 18.88 -3.90 -15.65
N PHE A 44 17.78 -4.41 -15.10
CA PHE A 44 17.45 -4.25 -13.68
C PHE A 44 18.58 -4.79 -12.78
N HIS A 45 19.07 -6.01 -13.05
CA HIS A 45 20.19 -6.59 -12.31
C HIS A 45 21.47 -5.75 -12.43
N LYS A 46 21.76 -5.17 -13.59
CA LYS A 46 22.92 -4.27 -13.77
C LYS A 46 22.80 -3.01 -12.92
N VAL A 47 21.61 -2.41 -12.88
CA VAL A 47 21.33 -1.21 -12.07
C VAL A 47 21.37 -1.54 -10.58
N VAL A 48 20.70 -2.61 -10.13
CA VAL A 48 20.71 -3.07 -8.73
C VAL A 48 22.11 -3.46 -8.29
N ASN A 49 22.88 -4.18 -9.11
CA ASN A 49 24.26 -4.54 -8.78
C ASN A 49 25.17 -3.30 -8.76
N SER A 50 24.91 -2.29 -9.59
CA SER A 50 25.60 -1.01 -9.50
C SER A 50 25.27 -0.28 -8.19
N HIS A 51 24.00 -0.20 -7.82
CA HIS A 51 23.57 0.38 -6.55
C HIS A 51 24.13 -0.41 -5.36
N ARG A 52 24.13 -1.76 -5.40
CA ARG A 52 24.77 -2.60 -4.38
C ARG A 52 26.25 -2.28 -4.27
N ARG A 53 27.01 -2.21 -5.37
CA ARG A 53 28.44 -1.85 -5.33
C ARG A 53 28.68 -0.47 -4.69
N VAL A 54 27.85 0.51 -4.99
CA VAL A 54 28.01 1.89 -4.47
C VAL A 54 27.51 2.01 -3.03
N ASN A 55 26.45 1.30 -2.66
CA ASN A 55 25.79 1.40 -1.36
C ASN A 55 26.19 0.27 -0.40
N THR A 56 27.18 -0.56 -0.75
CA THR A 56 27.71 -1.58 0.16
C THR A 56 28.47 -0.86 1.27
N ILE A 57 27.96 -1.00 2.49
CA ILE A 57 28.64 -0.50 3.69
C ILE A 57 29.67 -1.56 4.10
N ASP A 58 30.92 -1.41 3.65
CA ASP A 58 32.02 -2.31 3.98
C ASP A 58 32.43 -2.19 5.46
N LYS A 59 32.53 -0.94 5.95
CA LYS A 59 32.93 -0.65 7.33
C LYS A 59 32.22 0.59 7.83
N ILE A 60 31.69 0.50 9.04
CA ILE A 60 31.17 1.66 9.77
C ILE A 60 32.31 2.18 10.65
N LYS A 61 32.77 3.41 10.37
CA LYS A 61 33.71 4.08 11.28
C LYS A 61 32.95 4.52 12.52
N VAL A 62 33.14 3.83 13.63
CA VAL A 62 32.72 4.31 14.94
C VAL A 62 33.67 5.45 15.29
N ARG A 63 33.17 6.68 15.39
CA ARG A 63 33.94 7.77 16.00
C ARG A 63 34.17 7.39 17.46
N GLU A 64 35.41 7.51 17.95
CA GLU A 64 35.73 7.23 19.36
C GLU A 64 34.89 8.09 20.31
N GLU A 65 34.52 9.28 19.84
CA GLU A 65 33.52 10.13 20.46
C GLU A 65 32.16 9.89 19.79
N ARG A 66 31.21 9.35 20.54
CA ARG A 66 29.80 9.44 20.19
C ARG A 66 29.50 10.94 20.09
N PRO A 67 29.09 11.48 18.93
CA PRO A 67 28.63 12.86 18.88
C PRO A 67 27.54 12.96 19.93
N GLU A 68 27.65 13.91 20.86
CA GLU A 68 26.49 14.31 21.64
C GLU A 68 25.41 14.63 20.61
N LEU A 69 24.37 13.80 20.60
CA LEU A 69 23.16 14.11 19.88
C LEU A 69 22.66 15.37 20.58
N GLU A 70 23.06 16.54 20.08
CA GLU A 70 22.28 17.74 20.30
C GLU A 70 20.92 17.42 19.68
N MET A 71 20.01 16.91 20.50
CA MET A 71 18.60 16.73 20.16
C MET A 71 18.03 18.14 19.99
N ARG A 72 18.44 18.82 18.92
CA ARG A 72 17.89 20.12 18.55
C ARG A 72 16.46 19.85 18.14
N GLU A 73 15.54 20.32 18.98
CA GLU A 73 14.10 20.42 18.75
C GLU A 73 13.57 19.30 17.85
N CYS A 74 13.65 18.05 18.35
CA CYS A 74 12.83 17.01 17.76
C CYS A 74 11.37 17.42 18.02
N PRO A 75 10.54 17.65 16.99
CA PRO A 75 9.13 17.88 17.20
C PRO A 75 8.59 16.64 17.92
N MET A 76 8.30 16.80 19.20
CA MET A 76 7.58 15.82 19.98
C MET A 76 6.11 16.01 19.66
N ILE A 77 5.40 14.90 19.48
CA ILE A 77 3.94 14.93 19.51
C ILE A 77 3.51 15.60 20.81
N ASP A 78 2.49 16.45 20.75
CA ASP A 78 1.97 17.06 21.95
C ASP A 78 1.21 16.03 22.79
N GLU A 79 0.81 16.45 23.99
CA GLU A 79 0.11 15.56 24.91
C GLU A 79 -1.26 15.14 24.35
N ASP A 80 -1.90 15.99 23.55
CA ASP A 80 -3.21 15.71 22.95
C ASP A 80 -3.08 14.62 21.86
N ASP A 81 -2.13 14.79 20.95
CA ASP A 81 -1.79 13.81 19.92
C ASP A 81 -1.44 12.46 20.55
N ASN A 82 -0.63 12.48 21.62
CA ASN A 82 -0.27 11.24 22.32
C ASN A 82 -1.49 10.59 22.97
N ASN A 83 -2.39 11.36 23.58
CA ASN A 83 -3.62 10.84 24.16
C ASN A 83 -4.55 10.24 23.10
N GLN A 84 -4.65 10.85 21.91
CA GLN A 84 -5.44 10.32 20.79
C GLN A 84 -4.84 9.01 20.25
N LEU A 85 -3.51 8.95 20.08
CA LEU A 85 -2.82 7.74 19.60
C LEU A 85 -2.93 6.56 20.59
N MET A 86 -3.07 6.87 21.88
CA MET A 86 -3.22 5.91 22.96
C MET A 86 -4.69 5.68 23.34
N ALA A 87 -5.65 6.22 22.60
CA ALA A 87 -7.07 5.97 22.84
C ALA A 87 -7.50 4.61 22.28
N SER A 88 -8.58 4.05 22.82
CA SER A 88 -9.17 2.83 22.30
C SER A 88 -9.95 3.09 20.99
N PHE A 89 -9.99 2.10 20.09
CA PHE A 89 -10.61 2.25 18.77
C PHE A 89 -12.14 2.43 18.78
N GLU A 90 -12.64 3.43 18.06
CA GLU A 90 -14.09 3.63 17.91
C GLU A 90 -14.68 2.82 16.74
N ALA A 91 -15.96 2.45 16.84
CA ALA A 91 -16.65 1.76 15.75
C ALA A 91 -16.66 2.58 14.44
N GLN A 92 -16.77 3.90 14.55
CA GLN A 92 -16.74 4.81 13.41
C GLN A 92 -15.36 4.83 12.73
N GLU A 93 -14.29 4.87 13.53
CA GLU A 93 -12.91 4.82 13.05
C GLU A 93 -12.66 3.53 12.26
N LEU A 94 -13.07 2.38 12.81
CA LEU A 94 -12.94 1.10 12.11
C LEU A 94 -13.74 1.06 10.80
N LEU A 95 -14.93 1.63 10.77
CA LEU A 95 -15.72 1.75 9.55
C LEU A 95 -15.02 2.63 8.50
N GLU A 96 -14.38 3.71 8.90
CA GLU A 96 -13.61 4.58 8.03
C GLU A 96 -12.39 3.85 7.45
N CYS A 97 -11.65 3.09 8.27
CA CYS A 97 -10.57 2.22 7.80
C CYS A 97 -11.05 1.19 6.77
N ILE A 98 -12.19 0.54 7.04
CA ILE A 98 -12.80 -0.43 6.12
C ILE A 98 -13.19 0.25 4.80
N LYS A 99 -13.72 1.48 4.85
CA LYS A 99 -14.10 2.29 3.68
C LYS A 99 -12.90 2.82 2.89
N ALA A 100 -11.77 3.06 3.55
CA ALA A 100 -10.54 3.54 2.93
C ALA A 100 -9.83 2.46 2.08
N CYS A 101 -10.07 1.18 2.34
CA CYS A 101 -9.50 0.09 1.55
C CYS A 101 -10.00 0.10 0.07
N ALA A 102 -9.42 -0.70 -0.83
CA ALA A 102 -10.03 -0.94 -2.15
C ALA A 102 -11.07 -2.06 -2.02
N ARG A 103 -12.24 -1.92 -2.66
CA ARG A 103 -13.36 -2.89 -2.56
C ARG A 103 -13.04 -4.23 -3.20
N ASP A 104 -12.33 -4.16 -4.30
CA ASP A 104 -11.98 -5.21 -5.26
C ASP A 104 -10.62 -5.85 -4.95
N LYS A 105 -10.11 -5.69 -3.73
CA LYS A 105 -8.98 -6.49 -3.28
C LYS A 105 -9.34 -7.98 -3.34
N HIS A 106 -8.38 -8.78 -3.75
CA HIS A 106 -8.52 -10.23 -3.80
C HIS A 106 -8.94 -10.75 -2.41
N PRO A 107 -9.97 -11.61 -2.32
CA PRO A 107 -10.42 -12.15 -1.06
C PRO A 107 -9.34 -13.03 -0.43
N GLY A 108 -9.43 -13.21 0.89
CA GLY A 108 -8.65 -14.24 1.57
C GLY A 108 -9.13 -15.64 1.19
N PRO A 109 -8.54 -16.69 1.79
CA PRO A 109 -9.01 -18.07 1.64
C PRO A 109 -10.46 -18.29 2.10
N ASP A 110 -11.00 -17.35 2.88
CA ASP A 110 -12.39 -17.32 3.33
C ASP A 110 -13.37 -16.88 2.23
N GLY A 111 -12.88 -16.31 1.13
CA GLY A 111 -13.69 -15.83 0.01
C GLY A 111 -14.35 -14.47 0.24
N PHE A 112 -14.07 -13.77 1.35
CA PHE A 112 -14.66 -12.47 1.63
C PHE A 112 -13.72 -11.32 1.22
N SER A 113 -14.21 -10.43 0.36
CA SER A 113 -13.48 -9.21 -0.02
C SER A 113 -13.83 -8.03 0.89
N MET A 114 -13.10 -6.92 0.76
CA MET A 114 -13.43 -5.68 1.49
C MET A 114 -14.84 -5.14 1.17
N ALA A 115 -15.44 -5.52 0.04
CA ALA A 115 -16.82 -5.19 -0.26
C ALA A 115 -17.82 -5.85 0.72
N PHE A 116 -17.55 -7.09 1.16
CA PHE A 116 -18.36 -7.80 2.15
C PHE A 116 -18.38 -7.03 3.48
N PHE A 117 -17.21 -6.69 4.03
CA PHE A 117 -17.10 -5.97 5.30
C PHE A 117 -17.81 -4.60 5.28
N ARG A 118 -17.82 -3.92 4.13
CA ARG A 118 -18.59 -2.67 3.97
C ARG A 118 -20.08 -2.89 3.96
N GLN A 119 -20.54 -3.88 3.21
CA GLN A 119 -21.97 -4.11 3.00
C GLN A 119 -22.63 -4.77 4.20
N CYS A 120 -21.89 -5.62 4.91
CA CYS A 120 -22.37 -6.34 6.08
C CYS A 120 -21.96 -5.68 7.40
N TRP A 121 -21.46 -4.43 7.39
CA TRP A 121 -21.00 -3.72 8.58
C TRP A 121 -22.02 -3.78 9.73
N ASP A 122 -23.30 -3.49 9.46
CA ASP A 122 -24.33 -3.50 10.49
C ASP A 122 -24.58 -4.86 11.13
N ILE A 123 -24.18 -5.93 10.46
CA ILE A 123 -24.29 -7.31 10.94
C ILE A 123 -23.06 -7.66 11.79
N ILE A 124 -21.84 -7.33 11.31
CA ILE A 124 -20.57 -7.81 11.90
C ILE A 124 -19.91 -6.81 12.88
N LYS A 125 -20.40 -5.56 12.94
CA LYS A 125 -19.74 -4.47 13.68
C LYS A 125 -19.56 -4.80 15.16
N THR A 126 -20.52 -5.48 15.76
CA THR A 126 -20.52 -5.76 17.20
C THR A 126 -19.34 -6.65 17.56
N GLU A 127 -19.19 -7.77 16.84
CA GLU A 127 -18.13 -8.75 17.02
C GLU A 127 -16.78 -8.19 16.61
N LEU A 128 -16.72 -7.43 15.51
CA LEU A 128 -15.47 -6.87 15.01
C LEU A 128 -14.90 -5.79 15.95
N VAL A 129 -15.75 -4.87 16.44
CA VAL A 129 -15.35 -3.86 17.44
C VAL A 129 -14.91 -4.54 18.72
N ALA A 130 -15.65 -5.53 19.21
CA ALA A 130 -15.27 -6.28 20.40
C ALA A 130 -13.92 -6.99 20.25
N ALA A 131 -13.64 -7.60 19.09
CA ALA A 131 -12.37 -8.26 18.83
C ALA A 131 -11.19 -7.29 18.81
N VAL A 132 -11.34 -6.12 18.18
CA VAL A 132 -10.29 -5.09 18.14
C VAL A 132 -10.07 -4.48 19.53
N GLN A 133 -11.13 -4.24 20.29
CA GLN A 133 -11.03 -3.76 21.67
C GLN A 133 -10.36 -4.77 22.60
N ASN A 134 -10.67 -6.06 22.44
CA ASN A 134 -9.98 -7.12 23.18
C ASN A 134 -8.49 -7.15 22.86
N PHE A 135 -8.12 -7.00 21.57
CA PHE A 135 -6.72 -6.89 21.19
C PHE A 135 -6.04 -5.65 21.79
N TYR A 136 -6.73 -4.51 21.84
CA TYR A 136 -6.21 -3.29 22.43
C TYR A 136 -5.88 -3.47 23.92
N VAL A 137 -6.72 -4.17 24.68
CA VAL A 137 -6.52 -4.41 26.13
C VAL A 137 -5.46 -5.50 26.39
N GLU A 138 -5.57 -6.63 25.69
CA GLU A 138 -4.76 -7.82 25.99
C GLU A 138 -3.43 -7.86 25.22
N GLY A 139 -3.32 -7.14 24.10
CA GLY A 139 -2.16 -7.17 23.21
C GLY A 139 -1.98 -8.50 22.47
N VAL A 140 -3.00 -9.36 22.45
CA VAL A 140 -2.94 -10.71 21.87
C VAL A 140 -4.06 -10.90 20.85
N PHE A 141 -3.69 -11.37 19.65
CA PHE A 141 -4.62 -11.87 18.64
C PHE A 141 -4.61 -13.40 18.59
N GLU A 142 -5.73 -13.99 18.18
CA GLU A 142 -5.81 -15.42 17.89
C GLU A 142 -4.77 -15.79 16.81
N LYS A 143 -3.95 -16.82 17.07
CA LYS A 143 -2.81 -17.15 16.21
C LYS A 143 -3.22 -17.50 14.78
N SER A 144 -4.43 -18.01 14.60
CA SER A 144 -4.99 -18.34 13.29
C SER A 144 -5.20 -17.11 12.40
N ILE A 145 -5.46 -15.93 12.98
CA ILE A 145 -5.62 -14.66 12.23
C ILE A 145 -4.28 -14.21 11.61
N ASN A 146 -3.16 -14.54 12.26
CA ASN A 146 -1.82 -14.23 11.77
C ASN A 146 -1.32 -15.20 10.67
N ALA A 147 -2.15 -16.16 10.24
CA ALA A 147 -1.80 -17.07 9.16
C ALA A 147 -1.74 -16.30 7.82
N THR A 148 -0.55 -16.26 7.21
CA THR A 148 -0.35 -15.63 5.90
C THR A 148 -0.43 -16.68 4.80
N PHE A 149 -1.28 -16.43 3.80
CA PHE A 149 -1.39 -17.26 2.60
C PHE A 149 -0.65 -16.60 1.45
N VAL A 150 0.34 -17.31 0.90
CA VAL A 150 1.14 -16.82 -0.23
C VAL A 150 0.63 -17.50 -1.50
N THR A 151 0.10 -16.69 -2.42
CA THR A 151 -0.27 -17.13 -3.77
C THR A 151 0.76 -16.61 -4.76
N LEU A 152 1.37 -17.50 -5.53
CA LEU A 152 2.30 -17.15 -6.61
C LEU A 152 1.50 -16.79 -7.86
N ILE A 153 1.68 -15.58 -8.40
CA ILE A 153 0.98 -15.09 -9.60
C ILE A 153 1.96 -15.13 -10.79
N PRO A 154 1.76 -16.01 -11.79
CA PRO A 154 2.67 -16.11 -12.93
C PRO A 154 2.81 -14.79 -13.70
N LYS A 155 4.05 -14.32 -13.90
CA LYS A 155 4.38 -13.13 -14.69
C LYS A 155 4.41 -13.40 -16.19
N LYS A 156 4.68 -14.64 -16.60
CA LYS A 156 4.77 -15.07 -18.00
C LYS A 156 4.05 -16.40 -18.22
N THR A 157 3.67 -16.67 -19.46
CA THR A 157 3.18 -18.00 -19.88
C THR A 157 4.32 -19.02 -19.75
N GLY A 158 4.04 -20.18 -19.14
CA GLY A 158 5.06 -21.21 -18.88
C GLY A 158 6.02 -20.82 -17.76
N ALA A 159 5.51 -20.30 -16.64
CA ALA A 159 6.31 -20.04 -15.44
C ALA A 159 6.81 -21.35 -14.83
N GLU A 160 8.12 -21.54 -14.77
CA GLU A 160 8.76 -22.78 -14.29
C GLU A 160 9.68 -22.51 -13.08
N GLU A 161 10.33 -21.35 -13.04
CA GLU A 161 11.22 -20.95 -11.95
C GLU A 161 10.56 -19.94 -11.00
N LEU A 162 11.02 -19.82 -9.75
CA LEU A 162 10.48 -18.86 -8.78
C LEU A 162 10.48 -17.41 -9.29
N ASN A 163 11.43 -17.06 -10.16
CA ASN A 163 11.51 -15.73 -10.79
C ASN A 163 10.38 -15.44 -11.78
N ASP A 164 9.65 -16.47 -12.22
CA ASP A 164 8.57 -16.39 -13.20
C ASP A 164 7.20 -16.12 -12.56
N PHE A 165 7.13 -16.09 -11.22
CA PHE A 165 5.99 -15.66 -10.40
C PHE A 165 6.33 -14.33 -9.72
#